data_AF-A0A6B0SJL6-F1
#
_entry.id   AF-A0A6B0SJL6-F1
#
_cell.length_a   1.000
_cell.length_b   1.000
_cell.length_c   1.000
_cell.angle_alpha   90.00
_cell.angle_beta   90.00
_cell.angle_gamma   90.00
#
_symmetry.space_group_name_H-M   'P 1'
#
loop_
_entity.id
_entity.type
_entity.pdbx_description
1 polymer ?
#
loop_
_entity_poly.entity_id
_entity_poly.type
_entity_poly.pdbx_seq_one_letter_code
_entity_poly.pdbx_strand_id
1 'polypeptide(L)'
;MAAAPGRRRVSAVAFAVAAAVLAALALRVVLLGDRIFHWDEARVGYWILQYQATGEWEYRAIVHGPFLFHVNEFLFGAFGRSSAVARVPVAVVGALLPATAWLFRTRLDDVEVVSLAALLAVNPVLVYYSRFMRNDVLVAAFSLAALGLAVRALDTRRGGYLVAAGAFLGLAFTTKENALVYVGMFVGATALLLDERLFTARERASNWSSTLHGELRRTARGVVAWRR
;
A
#
# COMPACT_ATOMS: atom_id res chain seq x y z
N MET A 1 -30.47 21.88 7.71
CA MET A 1 -29.31 21.90 8.62
C MET A 1 -28.01 21.94 7.82
N ALA A 2 -27.37 23.11 7.73
CA ALA A 2 -26.10 23.24 7.02
C ALA A 2 -24.96 22.62 7.85
N ALA A 3 -24.26 21.63 7.31
CA ALA A 3 -23.07 21.06 7.97
C ALA A 3 -22.02 22.17 8.23
N ALA A 4 -21.42 22.15 9.43
CA ALA A 4 -20.36 23.07 9.83
C ALA A 4 -19.23 23.13 8.76
N PRO A 5 -18.61 24.30 8.51
CA PRO A 5 -17.70 24.51 7.38
C PRO A 5 -16.55 23.49 7.32
N GLY A 6 -16.01 23.06 8.47
CA GLY A 6 -14.99 22.00 8.54
C GLY A 6 -15.49 20.61 8.12
N ARG A 7 -16.73 20.25 8.47
CA ARG A 7 -17.33 18.97 8.03
C ARG A 7 -17.54 18.94 6.51
N ARG A 8 -17.97 20.07 5.92
CA ARG A 8 -18.14 20.18 4.46
C ARG A 8 -16.83 19.99 3.70
N ARG A 9 -15.73 20.58 4.18
CA ARG A 9 -14.39 20.40 3.59
C ARG A 9 -13.93 18.95 3.62
N VAL A 10 -13.99 18.31 4.79
CA VAL A 10 -13.63 16.89 4.95
C VAL A 10 -14.48 16.00 4.04
N SER A 11 -15.78 16.26 3.92
CA SER A 11 -16.66 15.54 2.99
C SER A 11 -16.27 15.76 1.52
N ALA A 12 -15.86 16.97 1.13
CA ALA A 12 -15.41 17.27 -0.23
C ALA A 12 -14.11 16.54 -0.59
N VAL A 13 -13.12 16.52 0.32
CA VAL A 13 -11.86 15.79 0.10
C VAL A 13 -12.12 14.29 0.04
N ALA A 14 -12.94 13.75 0.94
CA ALA A 14 -13.31 12.33 0.90
C ALA A 14 -14.01 11.96 -0.41
N PHE A 15 -14.91 12.81 -0.90
CA PHE A 15 -15.55 12.64 -2.20
C PHE A 15 -14.54 12.69 -3.35
N ALA A 16 -13.61 13.62 -3.35
CA ALA A 16 -12.56 13.71 -4.37
C ALA A 16 -11.66 12.47 -4.40
N VAL A 17 -11.26 11.95 -3.23
CA VAL A 17 -10.50 10.69 -3.14
C VAL A 17 -11.34 9.51 -3.65
N ALA A 18 -12.62 9.43 -3.28
CA ALA A 18 -13.52 8.38 -3.78
C ALA A 18 -13.69 8.45 -5.31
N ALA A 19 -13.86 9.65 -5.86
CA ALA A 19 -13.92 9.86 -7.30
C ALA A 19 -12.63 9.42 -8.00
N ALA A 20 -11.46 9.72 -7.41
CA ALA A 20 -10.17 9.27 -7.91
C ALA A 20 -10.04 7.74 -7.91
N VAL A 21 -10.53 7.05 -6.87
CA VAL A 21 -10.58 5.58 -6.81
C VAL A 21 -11.50 5.01 -7.90
N LEU A 22 -12.70 5.59 -8.09
CA LEU A 22 -13.63 5.15 -9.13
C LEU A 22 -13.07 5.35 -10.55
N ALA A 23 -12.43 6.48 -10.80
CA ALA A 23 -11.73 6.74 -12.06
C ALA A 23 -10.56 5.75 -12.26
N ALA A 24 -9.76 5.53 -11.21
CA ALA A 24 -8.66 4.56 -11.22
C ALA A 24 -9.14 3.15 -11.52
N LEU A 25 -10.29 2.75 -10.95
CA LEU A 25 -10.92 1.47 -11.19
C LEU A 25 -11.36 1.34 -12.64
N ALA A 26 -12.11 2.32 -13.18
CA ALA A 26 -12.55 2.32 -14.57
C ALA A 26 -11.35 2.16 -15.54
N LEU A 27 -10.29 2.96 -15.35
CA LEU A 27 -9.08 2.89 -16.17
C LEU A 27 -8.37 1.53 -16.12
N ARG A 28 -8.52 0.75 -15.04
CA ARG A 28 -7.82 -0.51 -14.82
C ARG A 28 -8.66 -1.73 -15.16
N VAL A 29 -9.98 -1.67 -15.10
CA VAL A 29 -10.86 -2.84 -15.33
C VAL A 29 -11.52 -2.85 -16.69
N VAL A 30 -11.73 -1.68 -17.32
CA VAL A 30 -12.31 -1.61 -18.66
C VAL A 30 -11.36 -2.27 -19.66
N LEU A 31 -11.88 -3.22 -20.45
CA LEU A 31 -11.12 -3.98 -21.46
C LEU A 31 -9.89 -4.71 -20.88
N LEU A 32 -9.96 -5.16 -19.62
CA LEU A 32 -8.83 -5.78 -18.92
C LEU A 32 -8.35 -7.09 -19.59
N GLY A 33 -9.25 -7.79 -20.27
CA GLY A 33 -8.96 -9.03 -21.00
C GLY A 33 -8.42 -8.83 -22.41
N ASP A 34 -8.59 -7.64 -23.01
CA ASP A 34 -8.41 -7.43 -24.46
C ASP A 34 -6.97 -7.57 -24.93
N ARG A 35 -6.00 -7.29 -24.06
CA ARG A 35 -4.58 -7.45 -24.40
C ARG A 35 -4.15 -8.90 -24.27
N ILE A 36 -3.34 -9.33 -25.24
CA ILE A 36 -2.64 -10.62 -25.22
C ILE A 36 -2.01 -10.86 -23.84
N PHE A 37 -2.11 -12.09 -23.35
CA PHE A 37 -1.53 -12.50 -22.09
C PHE A 37 0.00 -12.51 -22.19
N HIS A 38 0.65 -11.65 -21.41
CA HIS A 38 2.08 -11.44 -21.51
C HIS A 38 2.86 -12.67 -21.02
N TRP A 39 4.08 -12.86 -21.53
CA TRP A 39 4.93 -14.01 -21.15
C TRP A 39 5.14 -14.11 -19.62
N ASP A 40 5.40 -12.98 -18.95
CA ASP A 40 5.54 -12.96 -17.49
C ASP A 40 4.24 -13.31 -16.74
N GLU A 41 3.07 -13.01 -17.31
CA GLU A 41 1.79 -13.41 -16.74
C GLU A 41 1.55 -14.90 -16.97
N ALA A 42 1.89 -15.41 -18.16
CA ALA A 42 1.77 -16.82 -18.53
C ALA A 42 2.58 -17.72 -17.59
N ARG A 43 3.80 -17.32 -17.19
CA ARG A 43 4.58 -18.07 -16.21
C ARG A 43 3.86 -18.21 -14.87
N VAL A 44 3.33 -17.11 -14.33
CA VAL A 44 2.61 -17.12 -13.06
C VAL A 44 1.32 -17.94 -13.21
N GLY A 45 0.57 -17.72 -14.31
CA GLY A 45 -0.66 -18.43 -14.62
C GLY A 45 -0.48 -19.94 -14.72
N TYR A 46 0.56 -20.40 -15.41
CA TYR A 46 0.90 -21.81 -15.51
C TYR A 46 1.07 -22.45 -14.12
N TRP A 47 1.82 -21.81 -13.22
CA TRP A 47 2.05 -22.34 -11.89
C TRP A 47 0.80 -22.28 -10.99
N ILE A 48 -0.08 -21.30 -11.17
CA ILE A 48 -1.40 -21.28 -10.53
C ILE A 48 -2.24 -22.48 -10.99
N LEU A 49 -2.24 -22.79 -12.30
CA LEU A 49 -2.99 -23.92 -12.84
C LEU A 49 -2.43 -25.27 -12.37
N GLN A 50 -1.11 -25.38 -12.25
CA GLN A 50 -0.48 -26.55 -11.65
C GLN A 50 -0.90 -26.72 -10.18
N TYR A 51 -0.82 -25.64 -9.39
CA TYR A 51 -1.29 -25.64 -8.00
C TYR A 51 -2.76 -26.07 -7.90
N GLN A 52 -3.63 -25.56 -8.76
CA GLN A 52 -5.05 -25.95 -8.78
C GLN A 52 -5.25 -27.44 -9.15
N ALA A 53 -4.39 -28.00 -10.00
CA ALA A 53 -4.50 -29.39 -10.44
C ALA A 53 -3.95 -30.38 -9.41
N THR A 54 -2.90 -30.00 -8.66
CA THR A 54 -2.19 -30.92 -7.75
C THR A 54 -2.47 -30.66 -6.28
N GLY A 55 -2.91 -29.45 -5.91
CA GLY A 55 -2.99 -28.98 -4.53
C GLY A 55 -1.62 -28.63 -3.91
N GLU A 56 -0.53 -28.83 -4.66
CA GLU A 56 0.84 -28.68 -4.17
C GLU A 56 1.39 -27.29 -4.48
N TRP A 57 1.78 -26.54 -3.44
CA TRP A 57 2.44 -25.26 -3.58
C TRP A 57 3.88 -25.31 -3.05
N GLU A 58 4.80 -24.81 -3.87
CA GLU A 58 6.21 -24.65 -3.51
C GLU A 58 6.65 -23.24 -3.88
N TYR A 59 7.43 -22.61 -2.99
CA TYR A 59 7.99 -21.30 -3.28
C TYR A 59 8.93 -21.34 -4.48
N ARG A 60 8.71 -20.44 -5.44
CA ARG A 60 9.51 -20.33 -6.66
C ARG A 60 9.88 -18.87 -6.91
N ALA A 61 11.17 -18.55 -6.76
CA ALA A 61 11.67 -17.18 -6.95
C ALA A 61 11.30 -16.57 -8.33
N ILE A 62 11.16 -17.40 -9.37
CA ILE A 62 10.78 -16.97 -10.73
C ILE A 62 9.35 -16.40 -10.86
N VAL A 63 8.47 -16.68 -9.89
CA VAL A 63 7.06 -16.26 -9.86
C VAL A 63 6.65 -15.59 -8.54
N HIS A 64 7.60 -15.45 -7.60
CA HIS A 64 7.47 -14.76 -6.33
C HIS A 64 6.45 -15.40 -5.37
N GLY A 65 5.87 -14.59 -4.48
CA GLY A 65 5.13 -15.06 -3.32
C GLY A 65 3.75 -15.67 -3.60
N PRO A 66 3.15 -16.30 -2.58
CA PRO A 66 1.91 -17.07 -2.70
C PRO A 66 0.63 -16.26 -2.97
N PHE A 67 0.64 -14.93 -2.90
CA PHE A 67 -0.59 -14.12 -2.96
C PHE A 67 -1.44 -14.43 -4.20
N LEU A 68 -0.85 -14.33 -5.39
CA LEU A 68 -1.56 -14.60 -6.63
C LEU A 68 -1.94 -16.08 -6.77
N PHE A 69 -1.22 -17.00 -6.12
CA PHE A 69 -1.56 -18.42 -6.14
C PHE A 69 -2.91 -18.69 -5.48
N HIS A 70 -3.05 -18.26 -4.23
CA HIS A 70 -4.29 -18.51 -3.48
C HIS A 70 -5.45 -17.65 -3.99
N VAL A 71 -5.20 -16.39 -4.36
CA VAL A 71 -6.28 -15.52 -4.84
C VAL A 71 -6.76 -15.96 -6.22
N ASN A 72 -5.86 -16.23 -7.17
CA ASN A 72 -6.28 -16.56 -8.53
C ASN A 72 -6.79 -18.01 -8.65
N GLU A 73 -6.30 -18.96 -7.86
CA GLU A 73 -6.86 -20.31 -7.83
C GLU A 73 -8.36 -20.26 -7.50
N PHE A 74 -8.72 -19.55 -6.43
CA PHE A 74 -10.11 -19.31 -6.05
C PHE A 74 -10.91 -18.61 -7.16
N LEU A 75 -10.37 -17.52 -7.73
CA LEU A 75 -11.06 -16.76 -8.78
C LEU A 75 -11.25 -17.57 -10.06
N PHE A 76 -10.27 -18.39 -10.45
CA PHE A 76 -10.39 -19.28 -11.60
C PHE A 76 -11.42 -20.37 -11.37
N GLY A 77 -11.54 -20.89 -10.14
CA GLY A 77 -12.61 -21.82 -9.76
C GLY A 77 -14.00 -21.17 -9.81
N ALA A 78 -14.15 -19.93 -9.32
CA ALA A 78 -15.44 -19.26 -9.21
C ALA A 78 -15.93 -18.62 -10.52
N PHE A 79 -15.04 -18.02 -11.31
CA PHE A 79 -15.39 -17.20 -12.48
C PHE A 79 -14.85 -17.74 -13.80
N GLY A 80 -14.14 -18.87 -13.76
CA GLY A 80 -13.48 -19.45 -14.92
C GLY A 80 -12.14 -18.80 -15.24
N ARG A 81 -11.36 -19.48 -16.09
CA ARG A 81 -10.02 -19.06 -16.49
C ARG A 81 -10.11 -18.11 -17.67
N SER A 82 -9.72 -16.86 -17.47
CA SER A 82 -9.58 -15.87 -18.56
C SER A 82 -8.50 -14.85 -18.21
N SER A 83 -7.97 -14.17 -19.24
CA SER A 83 -7.00 -13.09 -19.04
C SER A 83 -7.57 -11.95 -18.20
N ALA A 84 -8.87 -11.65 -18.33
CA ALA A 84 -9.54 -10.66 -17.51
C ALA A 84 -9.53 -11.09 -16.03
N VAL A 85 -10.04 -12.29 -15.70
CA VAL A 85 -10.11 -12.81 -14.32
C VAL A 85 -8.72 -12.87 -13.69
N ALA A 86 -7.71 -13.29 -14.45
CA ALA A 86 -6.32 -13.38 -14.00
C ALA A 86 -5.76 -12.04 -13.50
N ARG A 87 -6.15 -10.94 -14.15
CA ARG A 87 -5.64 -9.59 -13.88
C ARG A 87 -6.45 -8.83 -12.83
N VAL A 88 -7.66 -9.27 -12.50
CA VAL A 88 -8.58 -8.60 -11.56
C VAL A 88 -7.91 -8.25 -10.22
N PRO A 89 -7.19 -9.16 -9.54
CA PRO A 89 -6.59 -8.84 -8.24
C PRO A 89 -5.65 -7.63 -8.29
N VAL A 90 -4.78 -7.59 -9.29
CA VAL A 90 -3.80 -6.52 -9.45
C VAL A 90 -4.50 -5.22 -9.88
N ALA A 91 -5.49 -5.31 -10.78
CA ALA A 91 -6.26 -4.15 -11.23
C ALA A 91 -7.04 -3.50 -10.09
N VAL A 92 -7.70 -4.29 -9.25
CA VAL A 92 -8.48 -3.80 -8.10
C VAL A 92 -7.57 -3.22 -7.03
N VAL A 93 -6.50 -3.92 -6.63
CA VAL A 93 -5.55 -3.38 -5.63
C VAL A 93 -4.86 -2.12 -6.16
N GLY A 94 -4.46 -2.10 -7.42
CA GLY A 94 -3.89 -0.92 -8.07
C GLY A 94 -4.89 0.24 -8.15
N ALA A 95 -6.18 -0.03 -8.34
CA ALA A 95 -7.24 0.98 -8.33
C ALA A 95 -7.51 1.58 -6.94
N LEU A 96 -7.15 0.86 -5.87
CA LEU A 96 -7.28 1.34 -4.49
C LEU A 96 -6.10 2.19 -4.02
N LEU A 97 -5.00 2.27 -4.79
CA LEU A 97 -3.85 3.14 -4.47
C LEU A 97 -4.24 4.58 -4.10
N PRO A 98 -5.15 5.29 -4.81
CA PRO A 98 -5.55 6.64 -4.45
C PRO A 98 -6.13 6.76 -3.04
N ALA A 99 -6.77 5.71 -2.51
CA ALA A 99 -7.34 5.71 -1.16
C ALA A 99 -6.25 5.85 -0.08
N THR A 100 -5.01 5.43 -0.36
CA THR A 100 -3.88 5.57 0.57
C THR A 100 -3.55 7.04 0.85
N ALA A 101 -3.84 7.97 -0.07
CA ALA A 101 -3.64 9.40 0.14
C ALA A 101 -4.40 9.91 1.37
N TRP A 102 -5.60 9.36 1.62
CA TRP A 102 -6.41 9.72 2.78
C TRP A 102 -5.76 9.35 4.11
N LEU A 103 -4.92 8.31 4.14
CA LEU A 103 -4.21 7.90 5.36
C LEU A 103 -3.27 9.00 5.85
N PHE A 104 -2.72 9.80 4.93
CA PHE A 104 -1.78 10.88 5.20
C PHE A 104 -2.45 12.23 5.54
N ARG A 105 -3.79 12.33 5.61
CA ARG A 105 -4.50 13.60 5.88
C ARG A 105 -4.24 14.26 7.25
N THR A 106 -3.48 13.61 8.13
CA THR A 106 -3.01 14.21 9.39
C THR A 106 -1.71 14.99 9.22
N ARG A 107 -1.03 14.79 8.08
CA ARG A 107 0.26 15.40 7.74
C ARG A 107 0.22 16.20 6.44
N LEU A 108 -0.74 15.91 5.57
CA LEU A 108 -0.98 16.61 4.31
C LEU A 108 -2.23 17.51 4.42
N ASP A 109 -2.20 18.64 3.73
CA ASP A 109 -3.36 19.50 3.55
C ASP A 109 -4.38 18.93 2.54
N ASP A 110 -5.54 19.59 2.42
CA ASP A 110 -6.62 19.14 1.56
C ASP A 110 -6.20 19.05 0.07
N VAL A 111 -5.36 19.98 -0.40
CA VAL A 111 -4.89 20.05 -1.79
C VAL A 111 -3.87 18.95 -2.07
N GLU A 112 -2.94 18.73 -1.14
CA GLU A 112 -1.93 17.68 -1.20
C GLU A 112 -2.57 16.29 -1.21
N VAL A 113 -3.59 16.04 -0.37
CA VAL A 113 -4.32 14.76 -0.35
C VAL A 113 -5.01 14.51 -1.70
N VAL A 114 -5.72 15.50 -2.24
CA VAL A 114 -6.40 15.37 -3.54
C VAL A 114 -5.38 15.19 -4.67
N SER A 115 -4.28 15.94 -4.64
CA SER A 115 -3.21 15.86 -5.65
C SER A 115 -2.53 14.50 -5.64
N LEU A 116 -2.21 13.96 -4.46
CA LEU A 116 -1.65 12.62 -4.31
C LEU A 116 -2.63 11.54 -4.79
N ALA A 117 -3.92 11.64 -4.43
CA ALA A 117 -4.93 10.71 -4.90
C ALA A 117 -5.06 10.74 -6.44
N ALA A 118 -5.10 11.93 -7.03
CA ALA A 118 -5.15 12.10 -8.48
C ALA A 118 -3.91 11.52 -9.16
N LEU A 119 -2.71 11.83 -8.65
CA LEU A 119 -1.45 11.30 -9.16
C LEU A 119 -1.47 9.76 -9.17
N LEU A 120 -1.82 9.13 -8.05
CA LEU A 120 -1.89 7.66 -7.97
C LEU A 120 -2.97 7.06 -8.87
N ALA A 121 -4.06 7.80 -9.12
CA ALA A 121 -5.17 7.33 -9.94
C ALA A 121 -4.79 7.26 -11.43
N VAL A 122 -4.14 8.30 -11.95
CA VAL A 122 -3.93 8.49 -13.40
C VAL A 122 -2.47 8.33 -13.84
N ASN A 123 -1.52 8.09 -12.93
CA ASN A 123 -0.13 7.86 -13.30
C ASN A 123 -0.04 6.73 -14.35
N PRO A 124 0.55 6.98 -15.53
CA PRO A 124 0.50 6.04 -16.65
C PRO A 124 1.25 4.74 -16.36
N VAL A 125 2.33 4.79 -15.57
CA VAL A 125 3.10 3.60 -15.17
C VAL A 125 2.25 2.73 -14.24
N LEU A 126 1.60 3.33 -13.23
CA LEU A 126 0.72 2.60 -12.32
C LEU A 126 -0.50 2.03 -13.03
N VAL A 127 -1.14 2.79 -13.92
CA VAL A 127 -2.27 2.33 -14.73
C VAL A 127 -1.84 1.16 -15.62
N TYR A 128 -0.69 1.28 -16.29
CA TYR A 128 -0.19 0.24 -17.19
C TYR A 128 0.12 -1.05 -16.44
N TYR A 129 0.95 -1.01 -15.39
CA TYR A 129 1.41 -2.22 -14.69
C TYR A 129 0.35 -2.85 -13.78
N SER A 130 -0.64 -2.08 -13.32
CA SER A 130 -1.76 -2.65 -12.56
C SER A 130 -2.72 -3.48 -13.41
N ARG A 131 -2.58 -3.44 -14.74
CA ARG A 131 -3.36 -4.25 -15.68
C ARG A 131 -2.65 -5.56 -16.07
N PHE A 132 -1.56 -5.93 -15.40
CA PHE A 132 -0.86 -7.20 -15.58
C PHE A 132 -0.95 -8.05 -14.32
N MET A 133 -1.09 -9.36 -14.47
CA MET A 133 -1.04 -10.32 -13.35
C MET A 133 0.40 -10.48 -12.84
N ARG A 134 0.88 -9.47 -12.11
CA ARG A 134 2.23 -9.37 -11.54
C ARG A 134 2.21 -8.82 -10.11
N ASN A 135 3.19 -9.24 -9.31
CA ASN A 135 3.29 -8.91 -7.90
C ASN A 135 3.82 -7.48 -7.61
N ASP A 136 4.40 -6.80 -8.61
CA ASP A 136 5.13 -5.55 -8.41
C ASP A 136 4.22 -4.39 -7.94
N VAL A 137 3.01 -4.26 -8.48
CA VAL A 137 2.04 -3.26 -8.01
C VAL A 137 1.42 -3.67 -6.68
N LEU A 138 1.22 -4.97 -6.46
CA LEU A 138 0.65 -5.49 -5.21
C LEU A 138 1.56 -5.18 -4.02
N VAL A 139 2.87 -5.52 -4.12
CA VAL A 139 3.83 -5.22 -3.05
C VAL A 139 3.89 -3.71 -2.78
N ALA A 140 3.94 -2.88 -3.83
CA ALA A 140 4.00 -1.43 -3.68
C ALA A 140 2.75 -0.86 -3.00
N ALA A 141 1.55 -1.31 -3.41
CA ALA A 141 0.28 -0.84 -2.84
C ALA A 141 0.12 -1.26 -1.38
N PHE A 142 0.44 -2.51 -1.06
CA PHE A 142 0.36 -3.01 0.31
C PHE A 142 1.40 -2.35 1.22
N SER A 143 2.63 -2.16 0.75
CA SER A 143 3.66 -1.42 1.49
C SER A 143 3.30 0.06 1.71
N LEU A 144 2.75 0.74 0.70
CA LEU A 144 2.31 2.14 0.84
C LEU A 144 1.13 2.27 1.81
N ALA A 145 0.16 1.35 1.74
CA ALA A 145 -0.95 1.30 2.68
C ALA A 145 -0.45 1.03 4.12
N ALA A 146 0.49 0.09 4.29
CA ALA A 146 1.10 -0.19 5.58
C ALA A 146 1.81 1.04 6.16
N LEU A 147 2.59 1.77 5.34
CA LEU A 147 3.23 3.01 5.74
C LEU A 147 2.20 4.07 6.15
N GLY A 148 1.18 4.31 5.32
CA GLY A 148 0.12 5.28 5.63
C GLY A 148 -0.63 4.94 6.91
N LEU A 149 -0.94 3.67 7.13
CA LEU A 149 -1.58 3.18 8.35
C LEU A 149 -0.67 3.32 9.57
N ALA A 150 0.64 3.07 9.44
CA ALA A 150 1.61 3.27 10.50
C ALA A 150 1.74 4.76 10.88
N VAL A 151 1.85 5.65 9.90
CA VAL A 151 1.83 7.11 10.13
C VAL A 151 0.53 7.51 10.82
N ARG A 152 -0.61 6.99 10.36
CA ARG A 152 -1.92 7.26 10.95
C ARG A 152 -2.03 6.78 12.39
N ALA A 153 -1.49 5.61 12.69
CA ALA A 153 -1.39 5.05 14.02
C ALA A 153 -0.57 5.97 14.94
N LEU A 154 0.58 6.46 14.49
CA LEU A 154 1.43 7.37 15.25
C LEU A 154 0.72 8.69 15.57
N ASP A 155 0.00 9.25 14.60
CA ASP A 155 -0.68 10.54 14.73
C ASP A 155 -1.93 10.48 15.62
N THR A 156 -2.71 9.41 15.48
CA THR A 156 -4.00 9.28 16.17
C THR A 156 -3.95 8.44 17.44
N ARG A 157 -2.84 7.72 17.67
CA ARG A 157 -2.63 6.78 18.79
C ARG A 157 -3.69 5.68 18.90
N ARG A 158 -4.31 5.29 17.77
CA ARG A 158 -5.33 4.24 17.73
C ARG A 158 -4.74 2.88 17.38
N GLY A 159 -4.85 1.93 18.32
CA GLY A 159 -4.48 0.50 18.21
C GLY A 159 -4.73 -0.13 16.85
N GLY A 160 -5.97 0.00 16.37
CA GLY A 160 -6.44 -0.66 15.15
C GLY A 160 -5.66 -0.29 13.88
N TYR A 161 -5.12 0.93 13.77
CA TYR A 161 -4.31 1.30 12.61
C TYR A 161 -2.96 0.60 12.58
N LEU A 162 -2.37 0.31 13.76
CA LEU A 162 -1.11 -0.42 13.83
C LEU A 162 -1.30 -1.90 13.47
N VAL A 163 -2.40 -2.51 13.93
CA VAL A 163 -2.78 -3.88 13.55
C VAL A 163 -3.01 -3.95 12.04
N ALA A 164 -3.75 -2.99 11.48
CA ALA A 164 -3.96 -2.91 10.03
C ALA A 164 -2.64 -2.71 9.27
N ALA A 165 -1.73 -1.86 9.75
CA ALA A 165 -0.41 -1.67 9.13
C ALA A 165 0.38 -2.98 9.09
N GLY A 166 0.40 -3.74 10.18
CA GLY A 166 1.02 -5.07 10.23
C GLY A 166 0.38 -6.07 9.26
N ALA A 167 -0.96 -6.07 9.16
CA ALA A 167 -1.68 -6.93 8.23
C ALA A 167 -1.35 -6.62 6.76
N PHE A 168 -1.34 -5.33 6.38
CA PHE A 168 -0.96 -4.90 5.04
C PHE A 168 0.51 -5.19 4.73
N LEU A 169 1.41 -5.03 5.71
CA LEU A 169 2.80 -5.41 5.53
C LEU A 169 2.95 -6.93 5.33
N GLY A 170 2.20 -7.74 6.10
CA GLY A 170 2.10 -9.19 5.90
C GLY A 170 1.63 -9.55 4.49
N LEU A 171 0.59 -8.87 3.98
CA LEU A 171 0.15 -9.03 2.58
C LEU A 171 1.25 -8.65 1.58
N ALA A 172 2.05 -7.60 1.84
CA ALA A 172 3.18 -7.28 0.98
C ALA A 172 4.18 -8.46 0.91
N PHE A 173 4.48 -9.10 2.03
CA PHE A 173 5.36 -10.27 2.08
C PHE A 173 4.80 -11.49 1.35
N THR A 174 3.47 -11.65 1.27
CA THR A 174 2.89 -12.75 0.47
C THR A 174 2.98 -12.50 -1.03
N THR A 175 3.25 -11.29 -1.49
CA THR A 175 3.34 -10.98 -2.93
C THR A 175 4.75 -11.16 -3.47
N LYS A 176 5.76 -10.60 -2.80
CA LYS A 176 7.13 -10.60 -3.30
C LYS A 176 8.12 -10.36 -2.16
N GLU A 177 9.25 -11.04 -2.22
CA GLU A 177 10.40 -10.88 -1.33
C GLU A 177 10.94 -9.44 -1.29
N ASN A 178 10.67 -8.65 -2.35
CA ASN A 178 10.96 -7.22 -2.41
C ASN A 178 10.29 -6.40 -1.30
N ALA A 179 9.30 -6.94 -0.58
CA ALA A 179 8.76 -6.31 0.63
C ALA A 179 9.86 -5.98 1.66
N LEU A 180 10.94 -6.76 1.73
CA LEU A 180 12.10 -6.47 2.57
C LEU A 180 12.76 -5.13 2.22
N VAL A 181 12.84 -4.80 0.92
CA VAL A 181 13.41 -3.54 0.46
C VAL A 181 12.57 -2.36 0.94
N TYR A 182 11.24 -2.47 0.90
CA TYR A 182 10.35 -1.44 1.45
C TYR A 182 10.54 -1.25 2.95
N VAL A 183 10.69 -2.33 3.73
CA VAL A 183 11.01 -2.23 5.16
C VAL A 183 12.35 -1.50 5.36
N GLY A 184 13.37 -1.85 4.57
CA GLY A 184 14.66 -1.14 4.57
C GLY A 184 14.51 0.35 4.25
N MET A 185 13.69 0.71 3.27
CA MET A 185 13.37 2.10 2.93
C MET A 185 12.67 2.82 4.09
N PHE A 186 11.73 2.18 4.79
CA PHE A 186 11.06 2.79 5.96
C PHE A 186 12.04 3.04 7.10
N VAL A 187 12.94 2.10 7.38
CA VAL A 187 14.00 2.25 8.38
C VAL A 187 14.95 3.38 7.97
N GLY A 188 15.42 3.40 6.72
CA GLY A 188 16.29 4.44 6.20
C GLY A 188 15.66 5.83 6.26
N ALA A 189 14.40 5.96 5.83
CA ALA A 189 13.66 7.21 5.93
C ALA A 189 13.50 7.67 7.38
N THR A 190 13.23 6.75 8.31
CA THR A 190 13.15 7.07 9.74
C THR A 190 14.50 7.53 10.28
N ALA A 191 15.61 6.90 9.87
CA ALA A 191 16.95 7.30 10.26
C ALA A 191 17.30 8.71 9.76
N LEU A 192 16.96 9.05 8.52
CA LEU A 192 17.15 10.40 7.98
C LEU A 192 16.33 11.45 8.74
N LEU A 193 15.08 11.16 9.09
CA LEU A 193 14.25 12.05 9.91
C LEU A 193 14.83 12.25 11.32
N LEU A 194 15.45 11.22 11.89
CA LEU A 194 16.13 11.34 13.18
C LEU A 194 17.39 12.21 13.06
N ASP A 195 18.18 12.02 12.01
CA ASP A 195 19.38 12.81 11.73
C ASP A 195 19.05 14.31 11.58
N GLU A 196 18.05 14.66 10.77
CA GLU A 196 17.59 16.03 10.58
C GLU A 196 17.17 16.70 11.91
N ARG A 197 16.48 15.95 12.78
CA ARG A 197 16.08 16.44 14.11
C ARG A 197 17.28 16.68 15.02
N LEU A 198 18.29 15.81 14.97
CA LEU A 198 19.50 15.97 15.76
C LEU A 198 20.33 17.17 15.27
N PHE A 199 20.43 17.34 13.95
CA PHE A 199 21.09 18.47 13.32
C PHE A 199 20.43 19.80 13.72
N THR A 200 19.11 19.89 13.58
CA THR A 200 18.33 21.08 13.97
C THR A 200 18.44 21.38 15.48
N ALA A 201 18.47 20.33 16.32
CA ALA A 201 18.62 20.48 17.77
C ALA A 201 19.99 21.06 18.15
N ARG A 202 21.04 20.65 17.45
CA ARG A 202 22.41 21.17 17.61
C ARG A 202 22.48 22.65 17.23
N GLU A 203 21.86 23.05 16.12
CA GLU A 203 21.82 24.46 15.69
C GLU A 203 21.07 25.36 16.69
N ARG A 204 20.03 24.84 17.34
CA ARG A 204 19.26 25.57 18.36
C ARG A 204 19.94 25.63 19.74
N ALA A 205 21.23 25.32 19.83
CA ALA A 205 22.01 25.26 21.08
C ALA A 205 21.44 24.34 22.17
N SER A 206 20.64 23.33 21.78
CA SER A 206 20.17 22.29 22.70
C SER A 206 21.12 21.08 22.67
N ASN A 207 21.40 20.48 23.83
CA ASN A 207 22.31 19.33 23.92
C ASN A 207 21.77 18.14 23.10
N TRP A 208 22.44 17.78 22.01
CA TRP A 208 22.06 16.69 21.10
C TRP A 208 21.82 15.36 21.82
N SER A 209 22.59 15.08 22.88
CA SER A 209 22.47 13.87 23.70
C SER A 209 21.13 13.79 24.41
N SER A 210 20.58 14.93 24.86
CA SER A 210 19.27 15.01 25.50
C SER A 210 18.12 14.80 24.52
N THR A 211 18.26 15.28 23.28
CA THR A 211 17.29 15.04 22.20
C THR A 211 17.27 13.58 21.78
N LEU A 212 18.44 12.95 21.61
CA LEU A 212 18.55 11.52 21.29
C LEU A 212 17.92 10.66 22.40
N HIS A 213 18.29 10.89 23.66
CA HIS A 213 17.70 10.18 24.80
C HIS A 213 16.20 10.44 24.94
N GLY A 214 15.76 11.67 24.62
CA GLY A 214 14.37 12.07 24.60
C GLY A 214 13.55 11.30 23.56
N GLU A 215 14.04 11.20 22.33
CA GLU A 215 13.39 10.44 21.25
C GLU A 215 13.41 8.93 21.55
N LEU A 216 14.53 8.37 22.02
CA LEU A 216 14.60 6.96 22.43
C LEU A 216 13.60 6.64 23.55
N ARG A 217 13.51 7.48 24.58
CA ARG A 217 12.51 7.33 25.65
C ARG A 217 11.09 7.54 25.16
N ARG A 218 10.87 8.37 24.14
CA ARG A 218 9.54 8.62 23.55
C ARG A 218 9.09 7.45 22.69
N THR A 219 10.00 6.86 21.92
CA THR A 219 9.78 5.62 21.16
C THR A 219 9.52 4.46 22.09
N ALA A 220 10.34 4.27 23.13
CA ALA A 220 10.15 3.20 24.12
C ALA A 220 8.82 3.34 24.88
N ARG A 221 8.48 4.55 25.35
CA ARG A 221 7.18 4.82 25.98
C ARG A 221 6.02 4.66 25.00
N GLY A 222 6.23 5.01 23.73
CA GLY A 222 5.29 4.74 22.64
C GLY A 222 4.99 3.25 22.56
N VAL A 223 6.01 2.41 22.35
CA VAL A 223 5.89 0.95 22.27
C VAL A 223 5.19 0.36 23.50
N VAL A 224 5.51 0.83 24.70
CA VAL A 224 4.83 0.38 25.94
C VAL A 224 3.38 0.84 26.01
N ALA A 225 3.05 2.04 25.52
CA ALA A 225 1.67 2.54 25.49
C ALA A 225 0.78 1.76 24.52
N TRP A 226 1.35 1.14 23.47
CA TRP A 226 0.62 0.25 22.55
C TRP A 226 0.38 -1.16 23.12
N ARG A 227 0.99 -1.52 24.26
CA ARG A 227 0.78 -2.81 24.95
C ARG A 227 -0.42 -2.82 25.90
N ARG A 228 -1.03 -1.66 26.18
CA ARG A 228 -2.21 -1.50 27.03
C ARG A 228 -3.44 -1.26 26.17
#